data_AF-A0A7Z9WPW8-F1
#
_entry.id   AF-A0A7Z9WPW8-F1
#
_cell.length_a   1.000
_cell.length_b   1.000
_cell.length_c   1.000
_cell.angle_alpha   90.00
_cell.angle_beta   90.00
_cell.angle_gamma   90.00
#
_symmetry.space_group_name_H-M   'P 1'
#
loop_
_entity.id
_entity.type
_entity.pdbx_description
1 polymer ?
#
loop_
_entity_poly.entity_id
_entity_poly.type
_entity_poly.pdbx_seq_one_letter_code
_entity_poly.pdbx_strand_id
1 'polypeptide(L)'
;MRRLIEKYGKYVIWIVLISFLLGALIIFTPGRFDIARRGSPESRKPALIINGEKITQGQFDARFDELLRYYRELYRRSGLGSFDLQLQGASGAVYRLRLQTEVAQELIRRTILNQEAEKRGIKISKAE
;
A
#
# COMPACT_ATOMS: atom_id res chain seq x y z
N MET A 1 -42.32 -31.16 -3.92
CA MET A 1 -41.13 -30.31 -3.66
C MET A 1 -40.19 -30.79 -2.55
N ARG A 2 -40.43 -31.92 -1.85
CA ARG A 2 -39.47 -32.44 -0.83
C ARG A 2 -38.34 -33.32 -1.39
N ARG A 3 -38.50 -33.93 -2.58
CA ARG A 3 -37.53 -34.88 -3.17
C ARG A 3 -36.39 -34.24 -3.99
N LEU A 4 -36.45 -32.95 -4.29
CA LEU A 4 -35.37 -32.22 -4.99
C LEU A 4 -34.30 -31.72 -4.00
N ILE A 5 -34.67 -31.51 -2.74
CA ILE A 5 -33.77 -31.02 -1.68
C ILE A 5 -32.81 -32.14 -1.25
N GLU A 6 -33.26 -33.40 -1.21
CA GLU A 6 -32.41 -34.55 -0.84
C GLU A 6 -31.30 -34.84 -1.85
N LYS A 7 -31.55 -34.59 -3.15
CA LYS A 7 -30.56 -34.86 -4.21
C LYS A 7 -29.52 -33.74 -4.38
N TYR A 8 -29.89 -32.50 -4.05
CA TYR A 8 -29.02 -31.32 -4.23
C TYR A 8 -28.44 -30.77 -2.93
N GLY A 9 -28.86 -31.25 -1.75
CA GLY A 9 -28.33 -30.80 -0.45
C GLY A 9 -26.81 -30.91 -0.34
N LYS A 10 -26.21 -31.96 -0.94
CA LYS A 10 -24.75 -32.15 -0.97
C LYS A 10 -24.01 -31.05 -1.75
N TYR A 11 -24.61 -30.53 -2.82
CA TYR A 11 -24.01 -29.48 -3.65
C TYR A 11 -24.15 -28.10 -3.01
N VAL A 12 -25.27 -27.83 -2.34
CA VAL A 12 -25.48 -26.56 -1.61
C VAL A 12 -24.45 -26.40 -0.50
N ILE A 13 -24.18 -27.46 0.27
CA ILE A 13 -23.13 -27.47 1.30
C ILE A 13 -21.76 -27.19 0.69
N TRP A 14 -21.43 -27.81 -0.45
CA TRP A 14 -20.15 -27.59 -1.14
C TRP A 14 -20.00 -26.16 -1.67
N ILE A 15 -21.05 -25.55 -2.21
CA ILE A 15 -21.01 -24.16 -2.72
C ILE A 15 -20.77 -23.17 -1.57
N VAL A 16 -21.40 -23.39 -0.41
CA VAL A 16 -21.18 -22.55 0.78
C VAL A 16 -19.75 -22.71 1.30
N LEU A 17 -19.22 -23.94 1.34
CA LEU A 17 -17.84 -24.22 1.76
C LEU A 17 -16.81 -23.56 0.83
N ILE A 18 -17.00 -23.67 -0.49
CA ILE A 18 -16.15 -23.06 -1.51
C ILE A 18 -16.20 -21.54 -1.39
N SER A 19 -17.38 -20.95 -1.19
CA SER A 19 -17.53 -19.50 -1.03
C SER A 19 -16.84 -18.98 0.24
N PHE A 20 -16.92 -19.74 1.34
CA PHE A 20 -16.22 -19.41 2.59
C PHE A 20 -14.71 -19.57 2.45
N LEU A 21 -14.24 -20.61 1.77
CA LEU A 21 -12.81 -20.83 1.46
C LEU A 21 -12.25 -19.76 0.52
N LEU A 22 -12.99 -19.35 -0.51
CA LEU A 22 -12.61 -18.23 -1.38
C LEU A 22 -12.60 -16.91 -0.62
N GLY A 23 -13.59 -16.65 0.24
CA GLY A 23 -13.61 -15.48 1.13
C GLY A 23 -12.46 -15.46 2.13
N ALA A 24 -12.07 -16.61 2.67
CA ALA A 24 -10.93 -16.76 3.57
C ALA A 24 -9.59 -16.65 2.84
N LEU A 25 -9.49 -17.18 1.61
CA LEU A 25 -8.29 -17.07 0.76
C LEU A 25 -8.02 -15.61 0.38
N ILE A 26 -9.09 -14.84 0.16
CA ILE A 26 -9.03 -13.39 0.05
C ILE A 26 -8.38 -12.86 1.35
N ILE A 27 -8.96 -13.06 2.53
CA ILE A 27 -8.42 -12.44 3.77
C ILE A 27 -6.97 -12.87 4.13
N PHE A 28 -6.53 -14.07 3.72
CA PHE A 28 -5.24 -14.66 4.13
C PHE A 28 -4.09 -14.61 3.10
N THR A 29 -4.20 -13.88 1.98
CA THR A 29 -3.04 -13.68 1.10
C THR A 29 -2.23 -12.44 1.54
N PRO A 30 -1.07 -12.58 2.20
CA PRO A 30 -0.24 -11.42 2.54
C PRO A 30 0.44 -10.95 1.26
N GLY A 31 -0.06 -9.88 0.64
CA GLY A 31 0.61 -9.25 -0.50
C GLY A 31 -0.29 -8.78 -1.67
N ARG A 32 -1.62 -8.95 -1.62
CA ARG A 32 -2.51 -8.50 -2.73
C ARG A 32 -3.78 -7.74 -2.31
N PHE A 33 -3.82 -7.18 -1.11
CA PHE A 33 -4.94 -6.36 -0.62
C PHE A 33 -4.69 -4.85 -0.77
N ASP A 34 -4.43 -4.39 -1.99
CA ASP A 34 -4.82 -3.01 -2.33
C ASP A 34 -6.33 -3.03 -2.62
N ILE A 35 -7.12 -3.05 -1.55
CA ILE A 35 -8.55 -2.77 -1.63
C ILE A 35 -8.68 -1.43 -2.35
N ALA A 36 -9.20 -1.51 -3.57
CA ALA A 36 -9.38 -0.39 -4.47
C ALA A 36 -10.15 0.74 -3.77
N ARG A 37 -9.42 1.70 -3.17
CA ARG A 37 -9.92 3.06 -3.02
C ARG A 37 -10.30 3.50 -4.43
N ARG A 38 -11.53 3.97 -4.62
CA ARG A 38 -11.98 4.62 -5.86
C ARG A 38 -11.16 5.90 -6.07
N GLY A 39 -9.90 5.76 -6.47
CA GLY A 39 -9.03 6.83 -6.92
C GLY A 39 -9.18 7.02 -8.42
N SER A 40 -8.99 8.26 -8.88
CA SER A 40 -8.93 8.65 -10.29
C SER A 40 -8.06 7.68 -11.10
N PRO A 41 -8.36 7.39 -12.39
CA PRO A 41 -7.55 6.51 -13.24
C PRO A 41 -6.05 6.80 -13.21
N GLU A 42 -5.68 8.06 -12.99
CA GLU A 42 -4.31 8.53 -12.88
C GLU A 42 -3.56 7.97 -11.66
N SER A 43 -4.25 7.81 -10.53
CA SER A 43 -3.69 7.25 -9.29
C SER A 43 -3.32 5.76 -9.39
N ARG A 44 -3.79 5.06 -10.44
CA ARG A 44 -3.49 3.64 -10.71
C ARG A 44 -2.29 3.45 -11.64
N LYS A 45 -1.77 4.51 -12.26
CA LYS A 45 -0.56 4.42 -13.09
C LYS A 45 0.62 4.01 -12.20
N PRO A 46 1.53 3.14 -12.67
CA PRO A 46 2.72 2.80 -11.92
C PRO A 46 3.64 4.02 -11.84
N ALA A 47 4.05 4.39 -10.63
CA ALA A 47 5.10 5.37 -10.37
C ALA A 47 6.49 4.70 -10.36
N LEU A 48 6.56 3.49 -9.79
CA LEU A 48 7.79 2.70 -9.69
C LEU A 48 7.47 1.22 -9.96
N ILE A 49 8.43 0.51 -10.55
CA ILE A 49 8.38 -0.95 -10.73
C ILE A 49 9.67 -1.52 -10.17
N ILE A 50 9.57 -2.38 -9.15
CA ILE A 50 10.72 -2.93 -8.42
C ILE A 50 10.59 -4.45 -8.41
N ASN A 51 11.44 -5.14 -9.16
CA ASN A 51 11.40 -6.61 -9.32
C ASN A 51 9.99 -7.16 -9.68
N GLY A 52 9.24 -6.41 -10.50
CA GLY A 52 7.88 -6.79 -10.92
C GLY A 52 6.77 -6.34 -9.96
N GLU A 53 7.10 -5.90 -8.74
CA GLU A 53 6.16 -5.24 -7.84
C GLU A 53 5.92 -3.81 -8.31
N LYS A 54 4.64 -3.43 -8.44
CA LYS A 54 4.24 -2.11 -8.93
C LYS A 54 3.84 -1.25 -7.74
N ILE A 55 4.50 -0.10 -7.61
CA ILE A 55 4.05 0.97 -6.73
C ILE A 55 3.29 1.96 -7.57
N THR A 56 2.03 2.18 -7.20
CA THR A 56 1.13 3.12 -7.89
C THR A 56 1.47 4.57 -7.57
N GLN A 57 1.07 5.49 -8.45
CA GLN A 57 1.19 6.93 -8.20
C GLN A 57 0.50 7.34 -6.90
N GLY A 58 -0.69 6.80 -6.62
CA GLY A 58 -1.39 7.10 -5.36
C GLY A 58 -0.63 6.65 -4.10
N GLN A 59 0.10 5.52 -4.16
CA GLN A 59 0.93 5.07 -3.04
C GLN A 59 2.17 5.95 -2.87
N PHE A 60 2.78 6.36 -3.97
CA PHE A 60 3.91 7.30 -3.96
C PHE A 60 3.50 8.64 -3.35
N ASP A 61 2.41 9.23 -3.86
CA ASP A 61 1.91 10.53 -3.40
C ASP A 61 1.52 10.48 -1.92
N ALA A 62 0.88 9.40 -1.46
CA ALA A 62 0.55 9.23 -0.06
C ALA A 62 1.78 9.22 0.87
N ARG A 63 2.88 8.57 0.43
CA ARG A 63 4.15 8.58 1.17
C ARG A 63 4.82 9.94 1.13
N PHE A 64 4.73 10.62 0.00
CA PHE A 64 5.24 11.99 -0.13
C PHE A 64 4.50 12.96 0.79
N ASP A 65 3.17 12.88 0.87
CA ASP A 65 2.37 13.68 1.79
C ASP A 65 2.69 13.40 3.26
N GLU A 66 2.96 12.14 3.61
CA GLU A 66 3.41 11.74 4.94
C GLU A 66 4.76 12.38 5.30
N LEU A 67 5.72 12.36 4.36
CA LEU A 67 7.02 13.01 4.52
C LEU A 67 6.88 14.52 4.70
N LEU A 68 6.06 15.17 3.86
CA LEU A 68 5.80 16.62 4.00
C LEU A 68 5.17 16.95 5.35
N ARG A 69 4.24 16.12 5.82
CA ARG A 69 3.61 16.29 7.14
C ARG A 69 4.64 16.18 8.27
N TYR A 70 5.54 15.21 8.19
CA TYR A 70 6.65 15.06 9.12
C TYR A 70 7.52 16.33 9.19
N TYR A 71 7.97 16.85 8.04
CA TYR A 71 8.78 18.07 8.02
C TYR A 71 8.02 19.30 8.53
N ARG A 72 6.74 19.47 8.18
CA ARG A 72 5.92 20.57 8.72
C ARG A 72 5.82 20.50 10.25
N GLU A 73 5.65 19.31 10.80
CA GLU A 73 5.59 19.10 12.25
C GLU A 73 6.94 19.38 12.91
N LEU A 74 8.03 18.91 12.32
CA LEU A 74 9.39 19.16 12.80
C LEU A 74 9.70 20.65 12.86
N TYR A 75 9.40 21.41 11.80
CA TYR A 75 9.63 22.85 11.75
C TYR A 75 8.79 23.59 12.79
N ARG A 76 7.52 23.19 12.96
CA ARG A 76 6.62 23.78 13.97
C ARG A 76 7.15 23.57 15.38
N ARG A 77 7.61 22.36 15.70
CA ARG A 77 8.17 22.01 17.02
C ARG A 77 9.51 22.68 17.29
N SER A 78 10.29 22.93 16.25
CA SER A 78 11.62 23.54 16.36
C SER A 78 11.58 25.07 16.41
N GLY A 79 10.41 25.70 16.30
CA GLY A 79 10.28 27.16 16.27
C GLY A 79 10.82 27.82 15.00
N LEU A 80 11.09 27.04 13.94
CA LEU A 80 11.70 27.53 12.68
C LEU A 80 10.69 28.14 11.70
N GLY A 81 9.40 28.24 12.08
CA GLY A 81 8.34 28.78 11.25
C GLY A 81 7.73 27.75 10.28
N SER A 82 7.22 28.22 9.13
CA SER A 82 6.52 27.37 8.17
C SER A 82 7.49 26.71 7.18
N PHE A 83 7.48 25.38 7.16
CA PHE A 83 8.20 24.58 6.17
C PHE A 83 7.78 24.90 4.73
N ASP A 84 6.52 25.29 4.49
CA ASP A 84 6.02 25.53 3.15
C ASP A 84 6.74 26.70 2.45
N LEU A 85 7.36 27.62 3.20
CA LEU A 85 8.21 28.68 2.65
C LEU A 85 9.44 28.11 1.94
N GLN A 86 10.00 26.99 2.43
CA GLN A 86 11.14 26.31 1.81
C GLN A 86 10.79 25.62 0.48
N LEU A 87 9.49 25.44 0.20
CA LEU A 87 9.00 24.81 -1.03
C LEU A 87 8.59 25.83 -2.10
N GLN A 88 8.75 27.13 -1.84
CA GLN A 88 8.40 28.19 -2.78
C GLN A 88 9.57 28.56 -3.71
N GLY A 89 9.23 29.05 -4.91
CA GLY A 89 10.21 29.47 -5.91
C GLY A 89 10.97 28.32 -6.58
N ALA A 90 11.97 28.68 -7.37
CA ALA A 90 12.77 27.71 -8.14
C ALA A 90 13.60 26.78 -7.22
N SER A 91 14.18 27.32 -6.14
CA SER A 91 14.88 26.53 -5.13
C SER A 91 13.94 25.53 -4.43
N GLY A 92 12.72 25.96 -4.11
CA GLY A 92 11.69 25.10 -3.54
C GLY A 92 11.24 23.97 -4.46
N ALA A 93 11.18 24.20 -5.77
CA ALA A 93 10.89 23.16 -6.75
C ALA A 93 12.00 22.07 -6.79
N VAL A 94 13.27 22.48 -6.75
CA VAL A 94 14.40 21.54 -6.65
C VAL A 94 14.36 20.79 -5.32
N TYR A 95 14.03 21.48 -4.24
CA TYR A 95 13.92 20.83 -2.93
C TYR A 95 12.77 19.80 -2.90
N ARG A 96 11.63 20.12 -3.52
CA ARG A 96 10.52 19.17 -3.71
C ARG A 96 10.96 17.92 -4.47
N LEU A 97 11.72 18.07 -5.56
CA LEU A 97 12.27 16.94 -6.32
C LEU A 97 13.21 16.08 -5.46
N ARG A 98 14.02 16.70 -4.60
CA ARG A 98 14.88 15.98 -3.65
C ARG A 98 14.06 15.14 -2.68
N LEU A 99 13.00 15.71 -2.10
CA LEU A 99 12.11 14.99 -1.19
C LEU A 99 11.37 13.85 -1.90
N GLN A 100 10.93 14.05 -3.15
CA GLN A 100 10.36 12.97 -3.96
C GLN A 100 11.38 11.84 -4.21
N THR A 101 12.66 12.19 -4.43
CA THR A 101 13.74 11.20 -4.58
C THR A 101 13.94 10.40 -3.30
N GLU A 102 13.88 11.04 -2.14
CA GLU A 102 13.97 10.38 -0.83
C GLU A 102 12.84 9.36 -0.64
N VAL A 103 11.61 9.74 -0.98
CA VAL A 103 10.45 8.81 -0.95
C VAL A 103 10.66 7.63 -1.89
N ALA A 104 11.14 7.86 -3.11
CA ALA A 104 11.43 6.80 -4.06
C ALA A 104 12.47 5.81 -3.50
N GLN A 105 13.57 6.32 -2.95
CA GLN A 105 14.63 5.49 -2.37
C GLN A 105 14.13 4.66 -1.19
N GLU A 106 13.34 5.26 -0.30
CA GLU A 106 12.79 4.55 0.85
C GLU A 106 11.80 3.46 0.43
N LEU A 107 10.95 3.75 -0.55
CA LEU A 107 10.03 2.77 -1.13
C LEU A 107 10.78 1.60 -1.77
N ILE A 108 11.80 1.89 -2.58
CA ILE A 108 12.68 0.87 -3.18
C ILE A 108 13.29 -0.01 -2.09
N ARG A 109 13.89 0.60 -1.06
CA ARG A 109 14.53 -0.12 0.03
C ARG A 109 13.54 -1.02 0.77
N ARG A 110 12.37 -0.49 1.15
CA ARG A 110 11.33 -1.25 1.84
C ARG A 110 10.84 -2.43 1.01
N THR A 111 10.58 -2.21 -0.28
CA THR A 111 10.13 -3.26 -1.18
C THR A 111 11.18 -4.36 -1.30
N ILE A 112 12.46 -4.02 -1.51
CA ILE A 112 13.53 -5.03 -1.56
C ILE A 112 13.64 -5.81 -0.24
N LEU A 113 13.60 -5.12 0.90
CA LEU A 113 13.66 -5.76 2.21
C LEU A 113 12.47 -6.70 2.45
N ASN A 114 11.27 -6.28 2.06
CA ASN A 114 10.07 -7.11 2.19
C ASN A 114 10.14 -8.35 1.28
N GLN A 115 10.57 -8.18 0.04
CA GLN A 115 10.77 -9.30 -0.89
C GLN A 115 11.79 -10.30 -0.36
N GLU A 116 12.89 -9.81 0.22
CA GLU A 116 13.93 -10.67 0.78
C GLU A 116 13.48 -11.35 2.08
N ALA A 117 12.73 -10.64 2.93
CA ALA A 117 12.11 -11.22 4.13
C ALA A 117 11.12 -12.35 3.76
N GLU A 118 10.28 -12.13 2.75
CA GLU A 118 9.34 -13.13 2.24
C GLU A 118 10.06 -14.35 1.69
N LYS A 119 11.09 -14.16 0.84
CA LYS A 119 11.93 -15.24 0.33
C LYS A 119 12.57 -16.08 1.43
N ARG A 120 12.93 -15.45 2.55
CA ARG A 120 13.56 -16.10 3.71
C ARG A 120 12.53 -16.62 4.73
N GLY A 121 11.24 -16.45 4.49
CA GLY A 121 10.18 -16.85 5.41
C GLY A 121 10.16 -16.06 6.73
N ILE A 122 10.78 -14.89 6.78
CA ILE A 122 10.81 -14.03 7.97
C ILE A 122 9.44 -13.37 8.12
N LYS A 123 8.77 -13.61 9.25
CA LYS A 123 7.47 -13.02 9.58
C LYS A 123 7.61 -12.17 10.83
N ILE A 124 7.09 -10.95 10.77
CA ILE A 124 6.98 -10.10 11.95
C ILE A 124 5.83 -10.64 12.80
N SER A 125 6.15 -11.11 14.00
CA SER A 125 5.13 -11.45 14.99
C SER A 125 4.37 -10.18 15.36
N LYS A 126 3.04 -10.21 15.27
CA LYS A 126 2.21 -9.13 15.82
C LYS A 126 2.27 -9.27 17.34
N ALA A 127 3.26 -8.66 17.98
CA ALA A 127 3.20 -8.41 19.41
C ALA A 127 2.32 -7.17 19.61
N GLU A 128 1.22 -7.35 20.34
CA GLU A 128 0.41 -6.26 20.89
C GLU A 128 1.21 -5.41 21.88
#